data_AF-A0A803NEE4-F1
#
_entry.id   AF-A0A803NEE4-F1
#
_cell.length_a   1.000
_cell.length_b   1.000
_cell.length_c   1.000
_cell.angle_alpha   90.00
_cell.angle_beta   90.00
_cell.angle_gamma   90.00
#
_symmetry.space_group_name_H-M   'P 1'
#
loop_
_entity.id
_entity.type
_entity.pdbx_description
1 polymer ?
#
loop_
_entity_poly.entity_id
_entity_poly.type
_entity_poly.pdbx_seq_one_letter_code
_entity_poly.pdbx_strand_id
1 'polypeptide(L)'
;MRCALFGDQIEAYEEVLKPSGQYEISKAPITAVDDQYKFNLEELPYQMTVGHQSIIQCLNPESCPIEPKYQPLSTIPRSPDPNGRYDVVGVVLFVEEAPKMIPNARGRDIPVREVFITKQDHAMTISTWNDLTGKPCDAMNNWAEKFNVVGFTALKTRHTRGSL
;
A
#
# COMPACT_ATOMS: atom_id res chain seq x y z
N MET A 1 15.73 -3.43 5.96
CA MET A 1 15.46 -4.46 7.00
C MET A 1 13.97 -4.44 7.30
N ARG A 2 13.30 -5.60 7.36
CA ARG A 2 11.86 -5.68 7.67
C ARG A 2 11.63 -5.70 9.17
N CYS A 3 10.48 -5.20 9.62
CA CYS A 3 10.03 -5.28 11.00
C CYS A 3 8.61 -5.86 11.03
N ALA A 4 8.35 -6.80 11.93
CA ALA A 4 7.04 -7.42 12.10
C ALA A 4 6.47 -7.16 13.51
N LEU A 5 5.17 -6.85 13.56
CA LEU A 5 4.39 -6.68 14.78
C LEU A 5 3.36 -7.81 14.86
N PHE A 6 3.04 -8.25 16.07
CA PHE A 6 2.12 -9.36 16.32
C PHE A 6 1.17 -9.04 17.47
N GLY A 7 -0.09 -9.48 17.36
CA GLY A 7 -1.08 -9.42 18.44
C GLY A 7 -1.26 -7.99 18.99
N ASP A 8 -1.06 -7.85 20.30
CA ASP A 8 -1.18 -6.60 21.05
C ASP A 8 -0.26 -5.48 20.53
N GLN A 9 0.87 -5.82 19.93
CA GLN A 9 1.80 -4.84 19.37
C GLN A 9 1.20 -4.11 18.15
N ILE A 10 0.31 -4.75 17.40
CA ILE A 10 -0.34 -4.11 16.25
C ILE A 10 -1.19 -2.95 16.76
N GLU A 11 -2.06 -3.21 17.74
CA GLU A 11 -2.95 -2.20 18.33
C GLU A 11 -2.15 -1.08 19.02
N ALA A 12 -1.06 -1.41 19.70
CA ALA A 12 -0.22 -0.44 20.39
C ALA A 12 0.47 0.56 19.44
N TYR A 13 0.79 0.14 18.21
CA TYR A 13 1.61 0.92 17.29
C TYR A 13 0.94 1.28 15.96
N GLU A 14 -0.30 0.85 15.70
CA GLU A 14 -1.05 1.16 14.48
C GLU A 14 -1.14 2.67 14.22
N GLU A 15 -1.39 3.45 15.27
CA GLU A 15 -1.47 4.91 15.16
C GLU A 15 -0.11 5.60 15.23
N VAL A 16 0.93 4.91 15.71
CA VAL A 16 2.28 5.47 15.88
C VAL A 16 3.11 5.31 14.62
N LEU A 17 3.07 4.13 13.99
CA LEU A 17 3.83 3.78 12.80
C LEU A 17 3.10 4.22 11.53
N LYS A 18 3.52 5.35 10.97
CA LYS A 18 3.04 5.85 9.68
C LYS A 18 4.04 5.48 8.58
N PRO A 19 3.59 5.19 7.35
CA PRO A 19 4.45 4.71 6.24
C PRO A 19 5.69 5.59 5.95
N SER A 20 5.62 6.87 6.31
CA SER A 20 6.63 7.88 6.05
C SER A 20 7.32 8.43 7.31
N GLY A 21 7.03 7.90 8.51
CA GLY A 21 7.64 8.41 9.74
C GLY A 21 9.12 7.98 9.89
N GLN A 22 9.88 8.77 10.66
CA GLN A 22 11.22 8.42 11.08
C GLN A 22 11.19 7.95 12.54
N TYR A 23 11.73 6.75 12.78
CA TYR A 23 11.65 6.10 14.09
C TYR A 23 13.02 5.58 14.53
N GLU A 24 13.30 5.75 15.81
CA GLU A 24 14.33 5.01 16.52
C GLU A 24 13.69 3.72 17.04
N ILE A 25 14.24 2.58 16.64
CA ILE A 25 13.80 1.26 17.08
C ILE A 25 14.96 0.64 17.86
N SER A 26 14.74 0.38 19.15
CA SER A 26 15.74 -0.25 20.02
C SER A 26 15.19 -1.51 20.68
N LYS A 27 16.10 -2.43 21.03
CA LYS A 27 15.79 -3.71 21.69
C LYS A 27 14.77 -4.58 20.93
N ALA A 28 14.74 -4.47 19.60
CA ALA A 28 13.97 -5.37 18.74
C ALA A 28 14.78 -6.65 18.47
N PRO A 29 14.29 -7.84 18.85
CA PRO A 29 14.92 -9.09 18.44
C PRO A 29 15.06 -9.19 16.93
N ILE A 30 16.18 -9.75 16.47
CA ILE A 30 16.42 -10.06 15.06
C ILE A 30 16.29 -11.57 14.88
N THR A 31 15.42 -11.98 13.97
CA THR A 31 15.17 -13.38 13.64
C THR A 31 15.42 -13.63 12.16
N ALA A 32 15.63 -14.89 11.79
CA ALA A 32 15.63 -15.28 10.37
C ALA A 32 14.26 -14.97 9.74
N VAL A 33 14.29 -14.51 8.49
CA VAL A 33 13.09 -14.39 7.66
C VAL A 33 12.76 -15.77 7.12
N ASP A 34 11.52 -16.19 7.33
CA ASP A 34 11.00 -17.37 6.66
C ASP A 34 10.87 -17.07 5.15
N ASP A 35 11.54 -17.88 4.33
CA ASP A 35 11.60 -17.72 2.88
C ASP A 35 10.22 -17.63 2.24
N GLN A 36 9.19 -18.21 2.86
CA GLN A 36 7.82 -18.15 2.37
C GLN A 36 7.21 -16.74 2.37
N TYR A 37 7.79 -15.79 3.14
CA TYR A 37 7.33 -14.41 3.25
C TYR A 37 8.26 -13.41 2.56
N LYS A 38 9.34 -13.87 1.93
CA LYS A 38 10.23 -13.00 1.15
C LYS A 38 9.52 -12.51 -0.11
N PHE A 39 9.59 -11.20 -0.37
CA PHE A 39 9.05 -10.63 -1.62
C PHE A 39 9.96 -10.91 -2.83
N ASN A 40 11.28 -11.00 -2.62
CA ASN A 40 12.26 -11.35 -3.63
C ASN A 40 13.52 -11.94 -2.97
N LEU A 41 14.46 -12.45 -3.78
CA LEU A 41 15.72 -13.05 -3.34
C LEU A 41 16.74 -12.02 -2.81
N GLU A 42 16.50 -10.73 -3.04
CA GLU A 42 17.38 -9.63 -2.62
C GLU A 42 17.07 -9.13 -1.20
N GLU A 43 15.93 -9.56 -0.61
CA GLU A 43 15.61 -9.24 0.77
C GLU A 43 16.63 -9.86 1.74
N LEU A 44 16.98 -9.08 2.78
CA LEU A 44 17.86 -9.56 3.84
C LEU A 44 17.31 -10.86 4.44
N PRO A 45 18.17 -11.83 4.77
CA PRO A 45 17.74 -13.10 5.37
C PRO A 45 17.28 -12.95 6.83
N TYR A 46 17.27 -11.73 7.37
CA TYR A 46 16.89 -11.41 8.74
C TYR A 46 15.86 -10.28 8.79
N GLN A 47 14.95 -10.37 9.76
CA GLN A 47 13.96 -9.35 10.09
C GLN A 47 14.00 -9.02 11.57
N MET A 48 13.55 -7.81 11.90
CA MET A 48 13.23 -7.44 13.27
C MET A 48 11.82 -7.90 13.62
N THR A 49 11.62 -8.27 14.86
CA THR A 49 10.30 -8.47 15.45
C THR A 49 10.15 -7.53 16.63
N VAL A 50 9.00 -6.86 16.76
CA VAL A 50 8.71 -6.03 17.93
C VAL A 50 8.31 -6.95 19.08
N GLY A 51 9.15 -7.00 20.11
CA GLY A 51 8.89 -7.75 21.33
C GLY A 51 8.49 -6.84 22.49
N HIS A 52 8.16 -7.44 23.63
CA HIS A 52 7.70 -6.71 24.82
C HIS A 52 8.69 -5.65 25.34
N GLN A 53 10.00 -5.82 25.09
CA GLN A 53 11.04 -4.88 25.51
C GLN A 53 11.45 -3.91 24.40
N SER A 54 10.85 -4.01 23.21
CA SER A 54 11.18 -3.16 22.07
C SER A 54 10.61 -1.77 22.28
N ILE A 55 11.44 -0.76 22.01
CA ILE A 55 11.06 0.64 22.13
C ILE A 55 11.07 1.23 20.73
N ILE A 56 9.93 1.77 20.31
CA ILE A 56 9.77 2.51 19.06
C ILE A 56 9.46 3.96 19.42
N GLN A 57 10.35 4.87 19.06
CA GLN A 57 10.19 6.29 19.32
C GLN A 57 10.24 7.08 18.01
N CYS A 58 9.29 7.99 17.80
CA CYS A 58 9.35 8.91 16.67
C CYS A 58 10.52 9.89 16.89
N LEU A 59 11.43 9.96 15.92
CA LEU A 59 12.63 10.81 15.99
C LEU A 59 12.30 12.29 15.82
N ASN A 60 11.23 12.59 15.09
CA ASN A 60 10.79 13.95 14.87
C ASN A 60 9.24 13.99 14.91
N PRO A 61 8.64 14.21 16.09
CA PRO A 61 7.18 14.31 16.20
C PRO A 61 6.62 15.53 15.43
N GLU A 62 7.48 16.49 15.09
CA GLU A 62 7.16 17.67 14.28
C GLU A 62 7.56 17.49 12.80
N SER A 63 8.19 16.36 12.40
CA SER A 63 8.45 16.15 10.98
C SER A 63 7.11 16.03 10.31
N CYS A 64 6.81 16.98 9.42
CA CYS A 64 5.66 16.88 8.55
C CYS A 64 5.67 15.50 7.88
N PRO A 65 4.49 14.89 7.66
CA PRO A 65 4.39 13.67 6.88
C PRO A 65 5.22 13.81 5.60
N ILE A 66 6.02 12.79 5.22
CA ILE A 66 6.73 12.86 3.93
C ILE A 66 5.68 13.10 2.86
N GLU A 67 5.80 14.26 2.21
CA GLU A 67 4.83 14.67 1.21
C GLU A 67 4.92 13.73 0.00
N PRO A 68 3.77 13.22 -0.48
CA PRO A 68 3.74 12.43 -1.71
C PRO A 68 4.38 13.18 -2.86
N LYS A 69 5.22 12.48 -3.64
CA LYS A 69 5.84 13.05 -4.84
C LYS A 69 4.96 12.75 -6.04
N TYR A 70 3.83 13.44 -6.12
CA TYR A 70 2.86 13.21 -7.19
C TYR A 70 3.46 13.46 -8.56
N GLN A 71 3.41 12.43 -9.41
CA GLN A 71 3.83 12.49 -10.80
C GLN A 71 2.63 12.42 -11.75
N PRO A 72 2.74 12.95 -12.98
CA PRO A 72 1.67 12.84 -13.98
C PRO A 72 1.37 11.39 -14.32
N LEU A 73 0.10 11.08 -14.62
CA LEU A 73 -0.29 9.72 -15.02
C LEU A 73 0.44 9.25 -16.30
N SER A 74 0.83 10.19 -17.16
CA SER A 74 1.60 9.94 -18.39
C SER A 74 3.03 9.47 -18.14
N THR A 75 3.61 9.71 -16.95
CA THR A 75 4.97 9.29 -16.62
C THR A 75 5.03 7.90 -15.99
N ILE A 76 3.88 7.31 -15.66
CA ILE A 76 3.85 5.96 -15.08
C ILE A 76 4.19 4.95 -16.19
N PRO A 77 5.23 4.12 -16.02
CA PRO A 77 5.60 3.16 -17.04
C PRO A 77 4.52 2.08 -17.17
N ARG A 78 4.23 1.68 -18.41
CA ARG A 78 3.31 0.56 -18.68
C ARG A 78 3.96 -0.79 -18.41
N SER A 79 5.28 -0.86 -18.45
CA SER A 79 6.04 -2.03 -18.07
C SER A 79 6.14 -2.14 -16.54
N PRO A 80 6.06 -3.37 -15.98
CA PRO A 80 6.35 -3.60 -14.57
C PRO A 80 7.76 -3.12 -14.22
N ASP A 81 7.84 -2.28 -13.20
CA ASP A 81 9.11 -1.91 -12.55
C ASP A 81 9.09 -2.50 -11.13
N PRO A 82 9.91 -3.54 -10.85
CA PRO A 82 9.97 -4.16 -9.52
C PRO A 82 10.27 -3.16 -8.39
N ASN A 83 11.08 -2.15 -8.69
CA ASN A 83 11.54 -1.15 -7.75
C ASN A 83 10.68 0.13 -7.80
N GLY A 84 9.91 0.31 -8.87
CA GLY A 84 9.02 1.44 -9.08
C GLY A 84 8.00 1.59 -7.95
N ARG A 85 7.98 2.79 -7.35
CA ARG A 85 6.93 3.25 -6.44
C ARG A 85 6.51 4.63 -6.91
N TYR A 86 5.22 4.78 -7.17
CA TYR A 86 4.69 5.98 -7.80
C TYR A 86 3.58 6.58 -6.95
N ASP A 87 3.65 7.88 -6.73
CA ASP A 87 2.57 8.64 -6.13
C ASP A 87 1.81 9.35 -7.25
N VAL A 88 0.49 9.20 -7.30
CA VAL A 88 -0.36 9.84 -8.33
C VAL A 88 -1.55 10.51 -7.68
N VAL A 89 -2.09 11.51 -8.36
CA VAL A 89 -3.36 12.14 -7.98
C VAL A 89 -4.28 12.09 -9.19
N GLY A 90 -5.54 11.74 -8.97
CA GLY A 90 -6.53 11.64 -10.04
C GLY A 90 -7.94 11.90 -9.55
N VAL A 91 -8.80 12.30 -10.48
CA VAL A 91 -10.25 12.32 -10.30
C VAL A 91 -10.74 10.89 -10.41
N VAL A 92 -11.40 10.38 -9.37
CA VAL A 92 -12.06 9.08 -9.40
C VAL A 92 -13.27 9.17 -10.30
N LEU A 93 -13.31 8.37 -11.36
CA LEU A 93 -14.42 8.26 -12.29
C LEU A 93 -15.44 7.22 -11.85
N PHE A 94 -14.92 6.07 -11.40
CA PHE A 94 -15.73 4.92 -11.07
C PHE A 94 -14.96 4.01 -10.12
N VAL A 95 -15.68 3.41 -9.17
CA VAL A 95 -15.18 2.35 -8.29
C VAL A 95 -16.11 1.17 -8.54
N GLU A 96 -15.58 -0.03 -8.73
CA GLU A 96 -16.43 -1.22 -8.89
C GLU A 96 -17.42 -1.35 -7.72
N GLU A 97 -18.64 -1.81 -7.97
CA GLU A 97 -19.69 -1.84 -6.95
C GLU A 97 -19.32 -2.74 -5.75
N ALA A 98 -18.67 -3.88 -6.04
CA ALA A 98 -18.23 -4.83 -5.03
C ALA A 98 -16.84 -5.41 -5.38
N PRO A 99 -16.06 -5.87 -4.38
CA PRO A 99 -14.81 -6.57 -4.63
C PRO A 99 -15.02 -7.90 -5.38
N LYS A 100 -14.14 -8.19 -6.33
CA LYS A 100 -14.00 -9.48 -7.01
C LYS A 100 -13.05 -10.38 -6.21
N MET A 101 -13.45 -11.63 -5.98
CA MET A 101 -12.59 -12.63 -5.34
C MET A 101 -11.69 -13.28 -6.38
N ILE A 102 -10.37 -13.22 -6.20
CA ILE A 102 -9.39 -13.83 -7.09
C ILE A 102 -8.59 -14.88 -6.32
N PRO A 103 -8.50 -16.13 -6.80
CA PRO A 103 -7.71 -17.16 -6.14
C PRO A 103 -6.22 -16.81 -6.24
N ASN A 104 -5.53 -16.86 -5.12
CA ASN A 104 -4.08 -16.74 -5.09
C ASN A 104 -3.39 -18.08 -5.37
N ALA A 105 -2.07 -18.05 -5.54
CA ALA A 105 -1.26 -19.25 -5.80
C ALA A 105 -1.34 -20.32 -4.68
N ARG A 106 -1.91 -19.98 -3.52
CA ARG A 106 -2.11 -20.87 -2.36
C ARG A 106 -3.56 -21.32 -2.21
N GLY A 107 -4.42 -21.08 -3.21
CA GLY A 107 -5.83 -21.48 -3.20
C GLY A 107 -6.71 -20.69 -2.21
N ARG A 108 -6.24 -19.55 -1.70
CA ARG A 108 -7.07 -18.62 -0.92
C ARG A 108 -7.59 -17.52 -1.83
N ASP A 109 -8.86 -17.20 -1.68
CA ASP A 109 -9.45 -16.09 -2.40
C ASP A 109 -9.04 -14.76 -1.76
N ILE A 110 -8.58 -13.83 -2.59
CA ILE A 110 -8.20 -12.49 -2.19
C ILE A 110 -9.18 -11.49 -2.84
N PRO A 111 -9.81 -10.59 -2.06
CA PRO A 111 -10.66 -9.57 -2.65
C PRO A 111 -9.80 -8.52 -3.37
N VAL A 112 -10.24 -8.17 -4.57
CA VAL A 112 -9.68 -7.12 -5.41
C VAL A 112 -10.79 -6.22 -5.89
N ARG A 113 -10.59 -4.90 -5.85
CA ARG A 113 -11.58 -3.94 -6.32
C ARG A 113 -10.90 -2.87 -7.15
N GLU A 114 -11.39 -2.67 -8.37
CA GLU A 114 -10.78 -1.72 -9.31
C GLU A 114 -11.35 -0.31 -9.11
N VAL A 115 -10.45 0.68 -9.14
CA VAL A 115 -10.76 2.11 -9.08
C VAL A 115 -10.24 2.76 -10.36
N PHE A 116 -11.12 3.41 -11.11
CA PHE A 116 -10.79 4.08 -12.35
C PHE A 116 -10.59 5.57 -12.08
N ILE A 117 -9.41 6.07 -12.44
CA ILE A 117 -9.04 7.46 -12.24
C ILE A 117 -8.67 8.13 -13.56
N THR A 118 -8.85 9.44 -13.62
CA THR A 118 -8.36 10.28 -14.71
C THR A 118 -7.67 11.53 -14.20
N LYS A 119 -6.67 12.00 -14.94
CA LYS A 119 -6.12 13.35 -14.78
C LYS A 119 -5.76 13.86 -16.17
N GLN A 120 -6.37 14.98 -16.55
CA GLN A 120 -6.27 15.54 -17.90
C GLN A 120 -6.69 14.48 -18.94
N ASP A 121 -5.81 14.14 -19.89
CA ASP A 121 -6.10 13.21 -20.99
C ASP A 121 -5.62 11.77 -20.73
N HIS A 122 -5.23 11.44 -19.51
CA HIS A 122 -4.72 10.12 -19.14
C HIS A 122 -5.62 9.46 -18.10
N ALA A 123 -6.00 8.21 -18.38
CA ALA A 123 -6.76 7.37 -17.46
C ALA A 123 -5.92 6.18 -16.98
N MET A 124 -6.22 5.72 -15.77
CA MET A 124 -5.55 4.58 -15.15
C MET A 124 -6.53 3.79 -14.29
N THR A 125 -6.33 2.48 -14.24
CA THR A 125 -7.03 1.60 -13.30
C THR A 125 -6.08 1.26 -12.14
N ILE A 126 -6.57 1.43 -10.92
CA ILE A 126 -5.89 1.09 -9.69
C ILE A 126 -6.59 -0.12 -9.06
N SER A 127 -5.86 -1.23 -8.96
CA SER A 127 -6.34 -2.42 -8.26
C SER A 127 -6.07 -2.29 -6.76
N THR A 128 -7.12 -2.19 -5.96
CA THR A 128 -7.04 -2.26 -4.49
C THR A 128 -7.20 -3.72 -4.03
N TRP A 129 -6.52 -4.10 -2.95
CA TRP A 129 -6.46 -5.50 -2.49
C TRP A 129 -6.77 -5.58 -0.99
N ASN A 130 -7.34 -6.71 -0.55
CA ASN A 130 -7.63 -6.98 0.87
C ASN A 130 -8.47 -5.87 1.52
N ASP A 131 -8.04 -5.38 2.68
CA ASP A 131 -8.77 -4.40 3.50
C ASP A 131 -9.01 -3.07 2.76
N LEU A 132 -8.23 -2.77 1.73
CA LEU A 132 -8.42 -1.57 0.89
C LEU A 132 -9.68 -1.65 0.01
N THR A 133 -10.23 -2.84 -0.21
CA THR A 133 -11.41 -3.04 -1.07
C THR A 133 -12.73 -2.65 -0.42
N GLY A 134 -12.76 -2.53 0.91
CA GLY A 134 -13.95 -2.15 1.69
C GLY A 134 -14.07 -0.65 1.87
N LYS A 135 -14.05 -0.21 3.15
CA LYS A 135 -14.30 1.19 3.56
C LYS A 135 -13.53 2.24 2.74
N PRO A 136 -12.24 2.07 2.39
CA PRO A 136 -11.54 3.07 1.58
C PRO A 136 -12.15 3.23 0.19
N CYS A 137 -12.54 2.14 -0.47
CA CYS A 137 -13.23 2.18 -1.76
C CYS A 137 -14.65 2.72 -1.65
N ASP A 138 -15.39 2.35 -0.60
CA ASP A 138 -16.75 2.85 -0.38
C ASP A 138 -16.77 4.38 -0.23
N ALA A 139 -15.78 4.95 0.48
CA ALA A 139 -15.63 6.40 0.62
C ALA A 139 -15.36 7.11 -0.72
N MET A 140 -14.74 6.43 -1.69
CA MET A 140 -14.47 6.97 -3.03
C MET A 140 -15.68 6.87 -3.97
N ASN A 141 -16.66 6.02 -3.66
CA ASN A 141 -17.78 5.68 -4.54
C ASN A 141 -18.93 6.73 -4.60
N ASN A 142 -18.71 7.94 -4.08
CA ASN A 142 -19.74 8.99 -4.00
C ASN A 142 -19.84 9.88 -5.26
N TRP A 143 -19.62 9.30 -6.45
CA TRP A 143 -19.60 10.02 -7.73
C TRP A 143 -20.88 10.81 -8.02
N ALA A 144 -22.03 10.32 -7.54
CA ALA A 144 -23.33 10.95 -7.76
C ALA A 144 -23.48 12.31 -7.05
N GLU A 145 -22.69 12.57 -6.01
CA GLU A 145 -22.80 13.78 -5.19
C GLU A 145 -21.68 14.79 -5.47
N LYS A 146 -20.46 14.32 -5.76
CA LYS A 146 -19.29 15.17 -6.03
C LYS A 146 -18.16 14.40 -6.72
N PHE A 147 -17.36 15.12 -7.51
CA PHE A 147 -16.11 14.58 -8.03
C PHE A 147 -15.11 14.38 -6.88
N ASN A 148 -14.60 13.16 -6.72
CA ASN A 148 -13.58 12.83 -5.72
C ASN A 148 -12.18 12.93 -6.33
N VAL A 149 -11.35 13.84 -5.82
CA VAL A 149 -9.92 13.92 -6.16
C VAL A 149 -9.16 13.16 -5.08
N VAL A 150 -8.45 12.10 -5.47
CA VAL A 150 -7.77 11.20 -4.53
C VAL A 150 -6.29 11.09 -4.88
N GLY A 151 -5.45 11.20 -3.86
CA GLY A 151 -4.03 10.89 -3.92
C GLY A 151 -3.79 9.42 -3.59
N PHE A 152 -3.06 8.72 -4.44
CA PHE A 152 -2.64 7.34 -4.25
C PHE A 152 -1.12 7.32 -4.12
N THR A 153 -0.61 6.67 -3.08
CA THR A 153 0.82 6.66 -2.79
C THR A 153 1.41 5.25 -2.88
N ALA A 154 2.70 5.17 -3.18
CA ALA A 154 3.47 3.93 -3.26
C ALA A 154 2.88 2.86 -4.21
N LEU A 155 2.24 3.28 -5.30
CA LEU A 155 1.68 2.37 -6.30
C LEU A 155 2.78 1.57 -7.00
N LYS A 156 2.46 0.32 -7.33
CA LYS A 156 3.28 -0.54 -8.18
C LYS A 156 2.61 -0.71 -9.54
N THR A 157 3.41 -0.70 -10.60
CA THR A 157 2.91 -1.03 -11.93
C THR A 157 2.74 -2.54 -12.06
N ARG A 158 1.59 -2.95 -12.58
CA ARG A 158 1.29 -4.34 -12.88
C ARG A 158 0.93 -4.46 -14.34
N HIS A 159 1.41 -5.52 -14.98
CA HIS A 159 0.90 -5.91 -16.28
C HIS A 159 -0.48 -6.55 -16.07
N THR A 160 -1.55 -5.83 -16.39
CA THR A 160 -2.85 -6.45 -16.65
C THR A 160 -2.87 -6.86 -18.11
N ARG A 161 -3.00 -8.16 -18.39
CA ARG A 161 -3.62 -8.55 -19.67
C ARG A 161 -5.07 -8.07 -19.53
N GLY A 162 -5.49 -7.12 -20.36
CA GLY A 162 -6.87 -6.65 -20.37
C GLY A 162 -7.80 -7.86 -20.37
N SER A 163 -8.61 -7.99 -19.32
CA SER A 163 -9.79 -8.85 -19.38
C SER A 163 -10.84 -8.02 -20.09
N LEU A 164 -11.24 -8.52 -21.27
CA LEU A 164 -12.41 -8.08 -22.01
C LEU A 164 -13.67 -8.18 -21.16
#